data_AF-A0A4Q3M8U0-F1
#
_entry.id   AF-A0A4Q3M8U0-F1
#
_cell.length_a   1.000
_cell.length_b   1.000
_cell.length_c   1.000
_cell.angle_alpha   90.00
_cell.angle_beta   90.00
_cell.angle_gamma   90.00
#
_symmetry.space_group_name_H-M   'P 1'
#
loop_
_entity.id
_entity.type
_entity.pdbx_description
1 polymer ?
#
loop_
_entity_poly.entity_id
_entity_poly.type
_entity_poly.pdbx_seq_one_letter_code
_entity_poly.pdbx_strand_id
1 'polypeptide(L)'
;LKGMDDQLADPESKRKPAELTPEYARNEARSIKPEVFVAVGICPHLGCSPSDRFQTGAQPSLPNDWHGGFLCPCHGSTFDMAGRVYKNKPAPDNLEVPPHMYLSETKLLIGEDKKA
;
A
#
# COMPACT_ATOMS: atom_id res chain seq x y z
N LEU A 1 11.26 -2.52 2.62
CA LEU A 1 10.69 -2.55 1.25
C LEU A 1 11.55 -3.45 0.36
N LYS A 2 12.84 -3.12 0.16
CA LYS A 2 13.80 -3.99 -0.55
C LYS A 2 13.86 -5.40 0.04
N GLY A 3 13.94 -6.40 -0.84
CA GLY A 3 14.11 -7.81 -0.47
C GLY A 3 12.83 -8.53 -0.03
N MET A 4 11.66 -7.91 -0.16
CA MET A 4 10.38 -8.50 0.25
C MET A 4 9.49 -8.92 -0.93
N ASP A 5 9.91 -8.68 -2.17
CA ASP A 5 9.07 -8.86 -3.37
C ASP A 5 8.54 -10.29 -3.51
N ASP A 6 9.32 -11.29 -3.12
CA ASP A 6 8.91 -12.71 -3.14
C ASP A 6 7.76 -13.02 -2.18
N GLN A 7 7.48 -12.15 -1.22
CA GLN A 7 6.38 -12.29 -0.26
C GLN A 7 5.11 -11.54 -0.70
N LEU A 8 5.17 -10.72 -1.75
CA LEU A 8 4.08 -9.85 -2.18
C LEU A 8 3.30 -10.45 -3.35
N ALA A 9 1.99 -10.23 -3.39
CA ALA A 9 1.14 -10.77 -4.45
C ALA A 9 1.32 -10.01 -5.78
N ASP A 10 1.64 -8.72 -5.71
CA ASP A 10 1.88 -7.84 -6.85
C ASP A 10 2.97 -6.80 -6.51
N PRO A 11 4.25 -7.22 -6.44
CA PRO A 11 5.35 -6.35 -6.01
C PRO A 11 5.58 -5.15 -6.93
N GLU A 12 5.30 -5.30 -8.23
CA GLU A 12 5.50 -4.29 -9.26
C GLU A 12 4.25 -3.42 -9.54
N SER A 13 3.15 -3.61 -8.78
CA SER A 13 1.88 -2.90 -8.97
C SER A 13 1.33 -2.98 -10.39
N LYS A 14 1.40 -4.17 -11.00
CA LYS A 14 0.97 -4.42 -12.39
C LYS A 14 -0.49 -4.88 -12.50
N ARG A 15 -1.15 -5.24 -11.40
CA ARG A 15 -2.58 -5.59 -11.41
C ARG A 15 -3.43 -4.33 -11.51
N LYS A 16 -4.47 -4.40 -12.36
CA LYS A 16 -5.44 -3.32 -12.61
C LYS A 16 -4.78 -1.92 -12.62
N PRO A 17 -3.79 -1.71 -13.50
CA PRO A 17 -2.90 -0.56 -13.42
C PRO A 17 -3.63 0.78 -13.61
N ALA A 18 -4.77 0.79 -14.29
CA ALA A 18 -5.61 1.97 -14.46
C ALA A 18 -6.47 2.31 -13.22
N GLU A 19 -6.64 1.37 -12.29
CA GLU A 19 -7.52 1.51 -11.11
C GLU A 19 -6.73 1.64 -9.81
N LEU A 20 -5.66 0.84 -9.63
CA LEU A 20 -5.03 0.69 -8.32
C LEU A 20 -3.78 1.54 -8.11
N THR A 21 -3.00 1.78 -9.16
CA THR A 21 -1.70 2.47 -9.03
C THR A 21 -1.40 3.27 -10.30
N PRO A 22 -1.54 4.61 -10.24
CA PRO A 22 -1.12 5.51 -11.31
C PRO A 22 0.34 5.30 -11.72
N GLU A 23 0.67 5.61 -12.96
CA GLU A 23 1.99 5.32 -13.54
C GLU A 23 3.15 5.91 -12.73
N TYR A 24 3.02 7.15 -12.25
CA TYR A 24 4.03 7.83 -11.42
C TYR A 24 4.29 7.14 -10.08
N ALA A 25 3.34 6.33 -9.60
CA ALA A 25 3.43 5.57 -8.36
C ALA A 25 3.70 4.07 -8.61
N ARG A 26 3.97 3.62 -9.84
CA ARG A 26 4.42 2.24 -10.11
C ARG A 26 5.92 2.10 -9.89
N ASN A 27 6.35 2.45 -8.69
CA ASN A 27 7.72 2.34 -8.20
C ASN A 27 7.71 1.62 -6.84
N GLU A 28 8.90 1.32 -6.29
CA GLU A 28 9.03 0.55 -5.04
C GLU A 28 8.28 1.17 -3.86
N ALA A 29 8.29 2.50 -3.73
CA ALA A 29 7.68 3.22 -2.60
C ALA A 29 6.18 3.47 -2.80
N ARG A 30 5.66 3.25 -4.01
CA ARG A 30 4.29 3.57 -4.42
C ARG A 30 3.90 5.01 -4.13
N SER A 31 4.81 5.93 -4.42
CA SER A 31 4.67 7.35 -4.13
C SER A 31 5.41 8.24 -5.13
N ILE A 32 5.01 9.52 -5.21
CA ILE A 32 5.75 10.57 -5.94
C ILE A 32 7.02 10.94 -5.17
N LYS A 33 6.89 11.13 -3.86
CA LYS A 33 7.99 11.39 -2.92
C LYS A 33 8.15 10.16 -2.01
N PRO A 34 9.30 9.47 -2.01
CA PRO A 34 9.49 8.20 -1.28
C PRO A 34 9.13 8.25 0.21
N GLU A 35 9.21 9.42 0.84
CA GLU A 35 8.92 9.65 2.25
C GLU A 35 7.43 9.86 2.58
N VAL A 36 6.56 9.99 1.58
CA VAL A 36 5.11 10.18 1.75
C VAL A 36 4.34 9.11 0.97
N PHE A 37 3.76 8.15 1.68
CA PHE A 37 2.84 7.17 1.10
C PHE A 37 1.40 7.68 1.17
N VAL A 38 0.70 7.68 0.03
CA VAL A 38 -0.68 8.13 -0.12
C VAL A 38 -1.51 6.96 -0.65
N ALA A 39 -2.53 6.55 0.10
CA ALA A 39 -3.40 5.45 -0.30
C ALA A 39 -4.83 5.64 0.17
N VAL A 40 -5.76 4.99 -0.52
CA VAL A 40 -7.13 4.82 -0.08
C VAL A 40 -7.13 3.76 1.03
N GLY A 41 -7.54 4.16 2.24
CA GLY A 41 -7.57 3.31 3.43
C GLY A 41 -8.71 2.29 3.46
N ILE A 42 -9.02 1.67 2.31
CA ILE A 42 -10.10 0.72 2.09
C ILE A 42 -9.50 -0.60 1.63
N CYS A 43 -9.66 -1.66 2.42
CA CYS A 43 -9.15 -2.98 2.08
C CYS A 43 -9.86 -3.53 0.84
N PRO A 44 -9.13 -3.94 -0.21
CA PRO A 44 -9.74 -4.42 -1.46
C PRO A 44 -10.38 -5.80 -1.35
N HIS A 45 -10.39 -6.41 -0.16
CA HIS A 45 -11.19 -7.60 0.10
C HIS A 45 -12.69 -7.26 0.12
N LEU A 46 -13.14 -6.59 1.20
CA LEU A 46 -14.55 -6.28 1.47
C LEU A 46 -14.73 -4.90 2.13
N GLY A 47 -13.78 -3.99 1.97
CA GLY A 47 -13.97 -2.57 2.28
C GLY A 47 -13.65 -2.10 3.69
N CYS A 48 -13.22 -2.98 4.61
CA CYS A 48 -12.77 -2.55 5.95
C CYS A 48 -11.55 -1.62 5.88
N SER A 49 -11.35 -0.75 6.88
CA SER A 49 -10.12 0.05 6.98
C SER A 49 -8.99 -0.75 7.67
N PRO A 50 -7.82 -0.93 7.03
CA PRO A 50 -6.66 -1.55 7.67
C PRO A 50 -6.12 -0.70 8.84
N SER A 51 -5.74 -1.35 9.93
CA SER A 51 -5.07 -0.71 11.07
C SER A 51 -3.56 -0.65 10.87
N ASP A 52 -2.93 0.36 11.45
CA ASP A 52 -1.49 0.53 11.48
C ASP A 52 -0.81 -0.57 12.31
N ARG A 53 0.30 -1.08 11.79
CA ARG A 53 1.18 -2.05 12.46
C ARG A 53 2.62 -1.71 12.09
N PHE A 54 3.06 -0.51 12.43
CA PHE A 54 4.38 -0.01 11.99
C PHE A 54 5.56 -0.53 12.82
N GLN A 55 5.30 -0.99 14.04
CA GLN A 55 6.36 -1.60 14.87
C GLN A 55 6.90 -2.85 14.18
N THR A 56 8.21 -3.04 14.22
CA THR A 56 8.86 -4.24 13.68
C THR A 56 8.88 -5.37 14.71
N GLY A 57 8.92 -6.60 14.24
CA GLY A 57 9.00 -7.80 15.07
C GLY A 57 7.64 -8.37 15.47
N ALA A 58 7.69 -9.44 16.26
CA ALA A 58 6.54 -10.25 16.62
C ALA A 58 5.42 -9.44 17.28
N GLN A 59 4.22 -9.56 16.73
CA GLN A 59 3.00 -8.92 17.19
C GLN A 59 1.82 -9.88 17.04
N PRO A 60 0.75 -9.71 17.83
CA PRO A 60 -0.47 -10.51 17.67
C PRO A 60 -0.99 -10.45 16.24
N SER A 61 -1.31 -11.63 15.69
CA SER A 61 -1.86 -11.81 14.34
C SER A 61 -0.94 -11.40 13.19
N LEU A 62 0.37 -11.29 13.44
CA LEU A 62 1.40 -10.97 12.44
C LEU A 62 2.55 -11.99 12.47
N PRO A 63 3.33 -12.12 11.39
CA PRO A 63 4.58 -12.88 11.38
C PRO A 63 5.59 -12.37 12.41
N ASN A 64 6.48 -13.24 12.88
CA ASN A 64 7.52 -12.87 13.85
C ASN A 64 8.58 -11.92 13.25
N ASP A 65 8.79 -11.99 11.94
CA ASP A 65 9.70 -11.18 11.15
C ASP A 65 9.02 -9.94 10.53
N TRP A 66 7.95 -9.45 11.14
CA TRP A 66 7.19 -8.32 10.62
C TRP A 66 8.05 -7.06 10.48
N HIS A 67 8.07 -6.47 9.28
CA HIS A 67 8.87 -5.28 8.94
C HIS A 67 8.10 -3.96 9.00
N GLY A 68 6.86 -3.97 9.50
CA GLY A 68 5.97 -2.82 9.48
C GLY A 68 4.99 -2.83 8.30
N GLY A 69 3.83 -2.22 8.51
CA GLY A 69 2.81 -2.05 7.48
C GLY A 69 1.41 -1.94 8.08
N PHE A 70 0.45 -2.63 7.47
CA PHE A 70 -0.96 -2.57 7.83
C PHE A 70 -1.57 -3.97 7.99
N LEU A 71 -2.54 -4.09 8.90
CA LEU A 71 -3.35 -5.29 9.10
C LEU A 71 -4.83 -4.94 8.97
N CYS A 72 -5.54 -5.61 8.06
CA CYS A 72 -6.99 -5.58 8.00
C CYS A 72 -7.56 -6.66 8.95
N PRO A 73 -8.14 -6.28 10.11
CA PRO A 73 -8.52 -7.24 11.15
C PRO A 73 -9.74 -8.07 10.77
N CYS A 74 -10.52 -7.66 9.77
CA CYS A 74 -11.75 -8.33 9.37
C CYS A 74 -11.48 -9.78 8.90
N HIS A 75 -10.42 -9.99 8.12
CA HIS A 75 -10.08 -11.31 7.55
C HIS A 75 -8.57 -11.58 7.51
N GLY A 76 -7.76 -10.80 8.22
CA GLY A 76 -6.32 -11.05 8.38
C GLY A 76 -5.45 -10.73 7.16
N SER A 77 -5.92 -9.88 6.25
CA SER A 77 -5.07 -9.41 5.14
C SER A 77 -4.01 -8.45 5.67
N THR A 78 -2.77 -8.64 5.24
CA THR A 78 -1.63 -7.79 5.63
C THR A 78 -1.08 -7.07 4.42
N PHE A 79 -0.58 -5.86 4.64
CA PHE A 79 0.04 -5.02 3.63
C PHE A 79 1.36 -4.48 4.16
N ASP A 80 2.36 -4.30 3.31
CA ASP A 80 3.62 -3.69 3.72
C ASP A 80 3.50 -2.16 3.88
N MET A 81 4.62 -1.48 4.18
CA MET A 81 4.66 -0.02 4.34
C MET A 81 4.29 0.78 3.07
N ALA A 82 4.33 0.16 1.89
CA ALA A 82 3.87 0.75 0.64
C ALA A 82 2.44 0.31 0.27
N GLY A 83 1.72 -0.33 1.20
CA GLY A 83 0.36 -0.82 0.98
C GLY A 83 0.27 -1.99 -0.01
N ARG A 84 1.37 -2.70 -0.25
CA ARG A 84 1.39 -3.88 -1.13
C ARG A 84 0.92 -5.10 -0.34
N VAL A 85 0.00 -5.86 -0.90
CA VAL A 85 -0.59 -7.03 -0.22
C VAL A 85 0.38 -8.20 -0.23
N TYR A 86 0.50 -8.87 0.91
CA TYR A 86 1.27 -10.13 0.99
C TYR A 86 0.55 -11.27 0.25
N LYS A 87 1.30 -12.25 -0.25
CA LYS A 87 0.76 -13.47 -0.87
C LYS A 87 -0.17 -14.22 0.09
N ASN A 88 -1.11 -14.98 -0.47
CA ASN A 88 -2.02 -15.86 0.27
C ASN A 88 -2.88 -15.14 1.33
N LYS A 89 -3.29 -13.90 1.02
CA LYS A 89 -4.24 -13.12 1.83
C LYS A 89 -5.60 -13.03 1.13
N PRO A 90 -6.71 -12.86 1.87
CA PRO A 90 -8.03 -12.69 1.26
C PRO A 90 -8.17 -11.45 0.38
N ALA A 91 -7.46 -10.36 0.71
CA ALA A 91 -7.37 -9.19 -0.16
C ALA A 91 -6.69 -9.56 -1.48
N PRO A 92 -7.34 -9.33 -2.64
CA PRO A 92 -6.82 -9.74 -3.93
C PRO A 92 -5.71 -8.83 -4.45
N ASP A 93 -5.66 -7.58 -3.97
CA ASP A 93 -4.93 -6.48 -4.59
C ASP A 93 -4.23 -5.59 -3.55
N ASN A 94 -3.30 -4.75 -4.00
CA ASN A 94 -2.66 -3.71 -3.19
C ASN A 94 -3.68 -2.62 -2.80
N LEU A 95 -3.40 -1.85 -1.74
CA LEU A 95 -4.19 -0.66 -1.43
C LEU A 95 -4.09 0.35 -2.58
N GLU A 96 -5.21 0.91 -3.03
CA GLU A 96 -5.24 1.89 -4.12
C GLU A 96 -4.40 3.13 -3.76
N VAL A 97 -3.59 3.59 -4.70
CA VAL A 97 -2.98 4.92 -4.67
C VAL A 97 -3.90 5.85 -5.46
N PRO A 98 -4.58 6.81 -4.82
CA PRO A 98 -5.49 7.70 -5.54
C PRO A 98 -4.70 8.67 -6.43
N PRO A 99 -5.29 9.21 -7.51
CA PRO A 99 -4.73 10.34 -8.25
C PRO A 99 -4.38 11.48 -7.28
N HIS A 100 -3.15 11.97 -7.33
CA HIS A 100 -2.71 13.07 -6.48
C HIS A 100 -1.53 13.82 -7.08
N MET A 101 -1.35 15.07 -6.65
CA MET A 101 -0.22 15.91 -7.02
C MET A 101 0.17 16.87 -5.90
N TYR A 102 1.43 17.30 -5.89
CA TYR A 102 1.91 18.34 -4.99
C TYR A 102 1.63 19.72 -5.59
N LEU A 103 0.93 20.58 -4.85
CA LEU A 103 0.73 22.00 -5.20
C LEU A 103 1.88 22.88 -4.66
N SER A 104 2.59 22.38 -3.65
CA SER A 104 3.83 22.93 -3.09
C SER A 104 4.54 21.83 -2.30
N GLU A 105 5.70 22.12 -1.71
CA GLU A 105 6.43 21.16 -0.87
C GLU A 105 5.63 20.59 0.30
N THR A 106 4.64 21.34 0.81
CA THR A 106 3.86 20.99 2.01
C THR A 106 2.36 20.85 1.74
N LYS A 107 1.93 20.94 0.48
CA LYS A 107 0.51 20.88 0.11
C LYS A 107 0.27 19.83 -0.98
N LEU A 108 -0.51 18.84 -0.62
CA LEU A 108 -0.93 17.76 -1.51
C LEU A 108 -2.40 17.92 -1.89
N LEU A 109 -2.72 17.74 -3.17
CA LEU A 109 -4.08 17.66 -3.71
C LEU A 109 -4.40 16.20 -4.05
N ILE A 110 -5.51 15.69 -3.55
CA ILE A 110 -6.03 14.34 -3.83
C ILE A 110 -7.21 14.46 -4.81
N GLY A 111 -7.27 13.58 -5.80
CA GLY A 111 -8.32 13.51 -6.82
C GLY A 111 -7.94 14.09 -8.19
N GLU A 112 -6.76 14.71 -8.32
CA GLU A 112 -6.22 15.23 -9.58
C GLU A 112 -4.73 14.89 -9.71
N ASP A 113 -4.31 14.48 -10.91
CA ASP A 113 -2.92 14.22 -11.28
C ASP A 113 -2.66 14.77 -12.69
N LYS A 114 -2.41 16.08 -12.81
CA LYS A 114 -2.20 16.78 -14.10
C LYS A 114 -0.89 16.39 -14.82
N LYS A 115 -0.39 15.17 -14.62
CA LYS A 115 0.97 14.63 -14.79
C LYS A 115 1.81 14.78 -13.51
N ALA A 116 1.41 14.07 -12.46
CA ALA A 116 2.37 13.56 -11.49
C ALA A 116 3.28 12.52 -12.16
#